data_AF-A0A815VK93-F1
#
_entry.id   AF-A0A815VK93-F1
#
_cell.length_a   1.000
_cell.length_b   1.000
_cell.length_c   1.000
_cell.angle_alpha   90.00
_cell.angle_beta   90.00
_cell.angle_gamma   90.00
#
_symmetry.space_group_name_H-M   'P 1'
#
loop_
_entity.id
_entity.type
_entity.pdbx_description
1 polymer ?
#
loop_
_entity_poly.entity_id
_entity_poly.type
_entity_poly.pdbx_seq_one_letter_code
_entity_poly.pdbx_strand_id
1 'polypeptide(L)'
;DDRDKWIRLELKSLNKAIHDKREQMERLKKDLQDETTKSIEIEEQLRQIGDNGQEQRTHMDNVNTRVRDFRQKKSDIAALKTELARKETQLHIQLSQTRDELRKCQDSLRSVMNKGAASGTDGLQRLLRQFADENRNQDIIKGYHGTLIENLECDPAFYTAVEVIAGNRLNYHIVDTDVIATRLVKEFNASRQRGEIHFLPLNVLDIQNNHLPQISGASPLIDQLQWTSKAEKAVRHVFNRIMLCEDFNSATRTARQYDVDCVTLDGDQVQRRGALTGGFIDKKVSRLELQRSIKQLRTTLNKYEQEYDALRSEIMNMDNEYNNIMTELQREDMKSKKNWDNYEQMKSDAKHLQSELDRITTHRPGKERQLNTLIATIDQFCAKEESLQSELGSDLVSQLTVEEQATVDKLNDTIEKITQELKEIIRRRVELEGNKTRLEHQVANNYRKNRDQINTDLERMHVENVRSVIEELEREYTILSDKLNEHEKQTDAIDRIINNLDKELKTKQKELDQLKNSDRDIDEHINEEKRNTDKYEVKLRNAQNKLDESTKRQNDIGVPPDGLDKYKDIPTKQLQRDLDRAIIELKKYAHVNKKALDQFLQFSDERDKLTNR
;
A
#
# COMPACT_ATOMS: atom_id res chain seq x y z
N ASP A 1 55.56 77.17 81.64
CA ASP A 1 54.39 78.07 81.41
C ASP A 1 53.92 78.17 79.96
N ASP A 2 54.61 78.87 79.04
CA ASP A 2 54.12 79.00 77.65
C ASP A 2 54.18 77.67 76.86
N ARG A 3 55.20 76.83 77.13
CA ARG A 3 55.30 75.44 76.63
C ARG A 3 54.13 74.59 77.12
N ASP A 4 53.81 74.62 78.41
CA ASP A 4 52.73 73.81 78.98
C ASP A 4 51.35 74.25 78.50
N LYS A 5 51.15 75.56 78.25
CA LYS A 5 49.93 76.07 77.60
C LYS A 5 49.79 75.58 76.16
N TRP A 6 50.88 75.56 75.40
CA TRP A 6 50.89 75.02 74.03
C TRP A 6 50.64 73.51 74.02
N ILE A 7 51.32 72.74 74.88
CA ILE A 7 51.11 71.28 75.00
C ILE A 7 49.66 70.97 75.39
N ARG A 8 49.03 71.73 76.29
CA ARG A 8 47.61 71.53 76.65
C ARG A 8 46.64 71.80 75.49
N LEU A 9 46.94 72.79 74.64
CA LEU A 9 46.14 73.08 73.44
C LEU A 9 46.31 71.98 72.38
N GLU A 10 47.53 71.53 72.16
CA GLU A 10 47.86 70.45 71.23
C GLU A 10 47.29 69.10 71.69
N LEU A 11 47.35 68.77 72.99
CA LEU A 11 46.69 67.58 73.55
C LEU A 11 45.17 67.60 73.36
N LYS A 12 44.53 68.78 73.41
CA LYS A 12 43.10 68.93 73.18
C LYS A 12 42.73 68.74 71.70
N SER A 13 43.55 69.25 70.79
CA SER A 13 43.35 69.04 69.34
C SER A 13 43.61 67.57 68.96
N LEU A 14 44.65 66.94 69.52
CA LEU A 14 44.98 65.53 69.32
C LEU A 14 43.88 64.60 69.83
N ASN A 15 43.38 64.85 71.05
CA ASN A 15 42.29 64.05 71.63
C ASN A 15 41.01 64.10 70.81
N LYS A 16 40.68 65.28 70.25
CA LYS A 16 39.54 65.42 69.34
C LYS A 16 39.77 64.62 68.05
N ALA A 17 40.97 64.69 67.46
CA ALA A 17 41.31 63.93 66.26
C ALA A 17 41.29 62.40 66.51
N ILE A 18 41.78 61.93 67.67
CA ILE A 18 41.71 60.52 68.08
C ILE A 18 40.25 60.08 68.21
N HIS A 19 39.39 60.90 68.83
CA HIS A 19 37.97 60.60 68.98
C HIS A 19 37.26 60.48 67.62
N ASP A 20 37.43 61.47 66.73
CA ASP A 20 36.83 61.47 65.39
C ASP A 20 37.31 60.27 64.55
N LYS A 21 38.59 59.90 64.68
CA LYS A 21 39.17 58.73 63.99
C LYS A 21 38.69 57.40 64.57
N ARG A 22 38.51 57.29 65.90
CA ARG A 22 37.91 56.11 66.54
C ARG A 22 36.45 55.93 66.12
N GLU A 23 35.69 57.01 65.99
CA GLU A 23 34.31 56.93 65.50
C GLU A 23 34.27 56.45 64.03
N GLN A 24 35.15 56.97 63.17
CA GLN A 24 35.31 56.48 61.79
C GLN A 24 35.69 54.99 61.75
N MET A 25 36.60 54.55 62.62
CA MET A 25 37.03 53.16 62.72
C MET A 25 35.86 52.24 63.11
N GLU A 26 35.08 52.60 64.14
CA GLU A 26 33.94 51.78 64.58
C GLU A 26 32.83 51.68 63.53
N ARG A 27 32.55 52.77 62.79
CA ARG A 27 31.63 52.74 61.65
C ARG A 27 32.11 51.77 60.57
N LEU A 28 33.38 51.86 60.18
CA LEU A 28 33.96 51.01 59.14
C LEU A 28 34.03 49.53 59.56
N LYS A 29 34.26 49.27 60.85
CA LYS A 29 34.28 47.94 61.45
C LYS A 29 32.88 47.31 61.46
N LYS A 30 31.84 48.10 61.75
CA LYS A 30 30.45 47.67 61.64
C LYS A 30 30.06 47.36 60.20
N ASP A 31 30.41 48.23 59.25
CA ASP A 31 30.16 47.98 57.82
C ASP A 31 30.83 46.69 57.33
N LEU A 32 32.06 46.41 57.77
CA LEU A 32 32.78 45.17 57.47
C LEU A 32 32.09 43.95 58.10
N GLN A 33 31.56 44.06 59.31
CA GLN A 33 30.78 42.98 59.93
C GLN A 33 29.48 42.71 59.16
N ASP A 34 28.74 43.76 58.77
CA ASP A 34 27.51 43.64 57.99
C ASP A 34 27.76 43.07 56.58
N GLU A 35 28.89 43.37 55.95
CA GLU A 35 29.32 42.72 54.69
C GLU A 35 29.71 41.26 54.90
N THR A 36 30.28 40.91 56.06
CA THR A 36 30.65 39.53 56.39
C THR A 36 29.41 38.66 56.56
N THR A 37 28.41 39.13 57.30
CA THR A 37 27.16 38.40 57.50
C THR A 37 26.41 38.21 56.19
N LYS A 38 26.31 39.27 55.37
CA LYS A 38 25.71 39.19 54.03
C LYS A 38 26.45 38.22 53.11
N SER A 39 27.79 38.20 53.13
CA SER A 39 28.58 37.26 52.32
C SER A 39 28.28 35.81 52.72
N ILE A 40 28.18 35.53 54.02
CA ILE A 40 27.86 34.19 54.54
C ILE A 40 26.43 33.77 54.15
N GLU A 41 25.46 34.68 54.26
CA GLU A 41 24.08 34.43 53.85
C GLU A 41 23.97 34.13 52.35
N ILE A 42 24.66 34.90 51.50
CA ILE A 42 24.68 34.69 50.05
C ILE A 42 25.39 33.37 49.69
N GLU A 43 26.49 33.03 50.35
CA GLU A 43 27.19 31.75 50.15
C GLU A 43 26.32 30.55 50.54
N GLU A 44 25.54 30.66 51.62
CA GLU A 44 24.60 29.62 52.03
C GLU A 44 23.44 29.48 51.03
N GLN A 45 22.87 30.60 50.56
CA GLN A 45 21.84 30.59 49.51
C GLN A 45 22.36 29.97 48.20
N LEU A 46 23.58 30.30 47.77
CA LEU A 46 24.22 29.70 46.61
C LEU A 46 24.41 28.19 46.77
N ARG A 47 24.76 27.74 47.98
CA ARG A 47 24.90 26.31 48.29
C ARG A 47 23.56 25.57 48.17
N GLN A 48 22.50 26.13 48.75
CA GLN A 48 21.15 25.57 48.66
C GLN A 48 20.62 25.53 47.21
N ILE A 49 20.87 26.58 46.43
CA ILE A 49 20.51 26.60 45.00
C ILE A 49 21.32 25.57 44.22
N GLY A 50 22.60 25.36 44.58
CA GLY A 50 23.45 24.31 44.00
C GLY A 50 22.91 22.90 44.25
N ASP A 51 22.58 22.57 45.50
CA ASP A 51 22.04 21.27 45.88
C ASP A 51 20.69 20.99 45.21
N ASN A 52 19.76 21.96 45.27
CA ASN A 52 18.47 21.87 44.59
C ASN A 52 18.64 21.79 43.05
N GLY A 53 19.63 22.48 42.49
CA GLY A 53 19.94 22.45 41.06
C GLY A 53 20.44 21.07 40.61
N GLN A 54 21.23 20.39 41.45
CA GLN A 54 21.67 19.02 41.20
C GLN A 54 20.50 18.03 41.23
N GLU A 55 19.60 18.15 42.20
CA GLU A 55 18.38 17.33 42.26
C GLU A 55 17.49 17.55 41.04
N GLN A 56 17.24 18.80 40.64
CA GLN A 56 16.45 19.12 39.46
C GLN A 56 17.08 18.60 38.17
N ARG A 57 18.42 18.61 38.08
CA ARG A 57 19.15 18.02 36.95
C ARG A 57 18.93 16.51 36.85
N THR A 58 19.05 15.77 37.95
CA THR A 58 18.76 14.32 37.94
C THR A 58 17.30 14.02 37.60
N HIS A 59 16.37 14.87 38.04
CA HIS A 59 14.96 14.74 37.67
C HIS A 59 14.73 15.01 36.18
N MET A 60 15.40 16.03 35.62
CA MET A 60 15.37 16.36 34.20
C MET A 60 15.94 15.22 33.34
N ASP A 61 17.06 14.62 33.74
CA ASP A 61 17.68 13.50 33.02
C ASP A 61 16.75 12.27 32.97
N ASN A 62 16.06 11.99 34.08
CA ASN A 62 15.07 10.91 34.15
C ASN A 62 13.86 11.16 33.25
N VAL A 63 13.33 12.39 33.24
CA VAL A 63 12.21 12.77 32.36
C VAL A 63 12.64 12.74 30.89
N ASN A 64 13.84 13.24 30.56
CA ASN A 64 14.37 13.21 29.20
C ASN A 64 14.61 11.78 28.70
N THR A 65 15.07 10.87 29.58
CA THR A 65 15.19 9.45 29.25
C THR A 65 13.82 8.84 28.92
N ARG A 66 12.79 9.14 29.71
CA ARG A 66 11.42 8.71 29.43
C ARG A 66 10.86 9.27 28.12
N VAL A 67 11.10 10.56 27.84
CA VAL A 67 10.73 11.19 26.57
C VAL A 67 11.39 10.46 25.41
N ARG A 68 12.69 10.14 25.51
CA ARG A 68 13.41 9.35 24.50
C ARG A 68 12.79 7.97 24.29
N ASP A 69 12.47 7.25 25.38
CA ASP A 69 11.82 5.94 25.29
C ASP A 69 10.45 6.00 24.62
N PHE A 70 9.63 6.99 24.94
CA PHE A 70 8.33 7.20 24.31
C PHE A 70 8.45 7.60 22.83
N ARG A 71 9.46 8.41 22.46
CA ARG A 71 9.76 8.73 21.06
C ARG A 71 10.17 7.49 20.27
N GLN A 72 11.01 6.64 20.84
CA GLN A 72 11.40 5.38 20.20
C GLN A 72 10.17 4.48 19.99
N LYS A 73 9.36 4.25 21.03
CA LYS A 73 8.13 3.46 20.90
C LYS A 73 7.15 4.04 19.89
N LYS A 74 7.01 5.37 19.83
CA LYS A 74 6.20 6.05 18.80
C LYS A 74 6.72 5.74 17.39
N SER A 75 8.04 5.78 17.18
CA SER A 75 8.67 5.44 15.91
C SER A 75 8.41 3.97 15.52
N ASP A 76 8.57 3.05 16.48
CA ASP A 76 8.36 1.62 16.27
C ASP A 76 6.90 1.31 15.89
N ILE A 77 5.92 1.89 16.61
CA ILE A 77 4.50 1.76 16.30
C ILE A 77 4.16 2.39 14.94
N ALA A 78 4.75 3.54 14.62
CA ALA A 78 4.55 4.18 13.32
C ALA A 78 5.08 3.31 12.18
N ALA A 79 6.25 2.67 12.35
CA ALA A 79 6.80 1.74 11.38
C ALA A 79 5.88 0.52 11.17
N LEU A 80 5.44 -0.12 12.26
CA LEU A 80 4.49 -1.23 12.21
C LEU A 80 3.16 -0.83 11.53
N LYS A 81 2.62 0.36 11.83
CA LYS A 81 1.41 0.88 11.18
C LYS A 81 1.59 1.02 9.67
N THR A 82 2.75 1.51 9.21
CA THR A 82 3.01 1.58 7.76
C THR A 82 3.10 0.20 7.10
N GLU A 83 3.61 -0.81 7.81
CA GLU A 83 3.63 -2.19 7.32
C GLU A 83 2.23 -2.80 7.25
N LEU A 84 1.42 -2.63 8.30
CA LEU A 84 0.03 -3.11 8.35
C LEU A 84 -0.83 -2.42 7.28
N ALA A 85 -0.67 -1.12 7.05
CA ALA A 85 -1.38 -0.40 5.99
C ALA A 85 -1.02 -0.91 4.58
N ARG A 86 0.24 -1.30 4.36
CA ARG A 86 0.66 -1.95 3.09
C ARG A 86 -0.01 -3.31 2.94
N LYS A 87 -0.03 -4.14 3.99
CA LYS A 87 -0.73 -5.43 4.00
C LYS A 87 -2.23 -5.26 3.76
N GLU A 88 -2.86 -4.25 4.36
CA GLU A 88 -4.27 -3.94 4.18
C GLU A 88 -4.58 -3.58 2.72
N THR A 89 -3.76 -2.72 2.13
CA THR A 89 -3.92 -2.31 0.73
C THR A 89 -3.74 -3.51 -0.21
N GLN A 90 -2.75 -4.37 0.04
CA GLN A 90 -2.51 -5.58 -0.74
C GLN A 90 -3.68 -6.56 -0.65
N LEU A 91 -4.18 -6.82 0.56
CA LEU A 91 -5.30 -7.72 0.79
C LEU A 91 -6.60 -7.16 0.21
N HIS A 92 -6.82 -5.84 0.28
CA HIS A 92 -7.94 -5.18 -0.37
C HIS A 92 -7.91 -5.34 -1.90
N ILE A 93 -6.74 -5.22 -2.53
CA ILE A 93 -6.56 -5.48 -3.96
C ILE A 93 -6.90 -6.94 -4.28
N GLN A 94 -6.39 -7.90 -3.49
CA GLN A 94 -6.67 -9.33 -3.67
C GLN A 94 -8.16 -9.65 -3.52
N LEU A 95 -8.84 -9.03 -2.54
CA LEU A 95 -10.29 -9.12 -2.37
C LEU A 95 -11.03 -8.59 -3.58
N SER A 96 -10.67 -7.40 -4.08
CA SER A 96 -11.30 -6.82 -5.27
C SER A 96 -11.11 -7.71 -6.50
N GLN A 97 -9.90 -8.20 -6.74
CA GLN A 97 -9.59 -9.11 -7.85
C GLN A 97 -10.40 -10.40 -7.75
N THR A 98 -10.41 -11.04 -6.57
CA THR A 98 -11.18 -12.27 -6.33
C THR A 98 -12.68 -12.04 -6.51
N ARG A 99 -13.22 -10.90 -6.07
CA ARG A 99 -14.63 -10.52 -6.30
C ARG A 99 -14.94 -10.33 -7.78
N ASP A 100 -14.06 -9.67 -8.52
CA ASP A 100 -14.22 -9.45 -9.95
C ASP A 100 -14.12 -10.76 -10.74
N GLU A 101 -13.18 -11.64 -10.39
CA GLU A 101 -13.06 -12.99 -10.97
C GLU A 101 -14.28 -13.85 -10.66
N LEU A 102 -14.77 -13.81 -9.42
CA LEU A 102 -15.99 -14.50 -9.02
C LEU A 102 -17.19 -14.00 -9.83
N ARG A 103 -17.32 -12.68 -10.02
CA ARG A 103 -18.38 -12.07 -10.83
C ARG A 103 -18.27 -12.50 -12.30
N LYS A 104 -17.07 -12.46 -12.88
CA LYS A 104 -16.83 -12.93 -14.26
C LYS A 104 -17.22 -14.39 -14.43
N CYS A 105 -16.81 -15.27 -13.51
CA CYS A 105 -17.16 -16.68 -13.56
C CYS A 105 -18.68 -16.90 -13.41
N GLN A 106 -19.34 -16.14 -12.53
CA GLN A 106 -20.80 -16.17 -12.38
C GLN A 106 -21.52 -15.69 -13.64
N ASP A 107 -21.04 -14.62 -14.27
CA ASP A 107 -21.60 -14.08 -15.51
C ASP A 107 -21.38 -15.06 -16.70
N SER A 108 -20.22 -15.71 -16.76
CA SER A 108 -19.94 -16.80 -17.71
C SER A 108 -20.85 -18.01 -17.47
N LEU A 109 -21.12 -18.40 -16.23
CA LEU A 109 -22.07 -19.48 -15.94
C LEU A 109 -23.49 -19.09 -16.36
N ARG A 110 -23.90 -17.84 -16.11
CA ARG A 110 -25.21 -17.30 -16.50
C ARG A 110 -25.41 -17.24 -18.01
N SER A 111 -24.37 -16.92 -18.79
CA SER A 111 -24.47 -16.85 -20.25
C SER A 111 -24.68 -18.23 -20.89
N VAL A 112 -24.17 -19.28 -20.25
CA VAL A 112 -24.29 -20.68 -20.68
C VAL A 112 -25.60 -21.32 -20.18
N MET A 113 -26.13 -20.84 -19.06
CA MET A 113 -27.44 -21.28 -18.54
C MET A 113 -28.59 -20.80 -19.43
N ASN A 114 -29.69 -21.57 -19.43
CA ASN A 114 -30.94 -21.11 -20.01
C ASN A 114 -31.40 -19.81 -19.34
N LYS A 115 -31.73 -18.77 -20.13
CA LYS A 115 -32.16 -17.45 -19.66
C LYS A 115 -33.29 -17.50 -18.63
N GLY A 116 -34.22 -18.43 -18.80
CA GLY A 116 -35.32 -18.69 -17.84
C GLY A 116 -34.80 -19.15 -16.48
N ALA A 117 -33.96 -20.19 -16.46
CA ALA A 117 -33.38 -20.76 -15.25
C ALA A 117 -32.39 -19.80 -14.55
N ALA A 118 -31.60 -19.04 -15.31
CA ALA A 118 -30.68 -18.03 -14.77
C ALA A 118 -31.45 -16.91 -14.07
N SER A 119 -32.48 -16.36 -14.71
CA SER A 119 -33.36 -15.34 -14.11
C SER A 119 -34.10 -15.87 -12.88
N GLY A 120 -34.56 -17.12 -12.93
CA GLY A 120 -35.24 -17.79 -11.83
C GLY A 120 -34.34 -17.96 -10.61
N THR A 121 -33.10 -18.39 -10.83
CA THR A 121 -32.07 -18.52 -9.76
C THR A 121 -31.79 -17.17 -9.10
N ASP A 122 -31.62 -16.10 -9.88
CA ASP A 122 -31.39 -14.74 -9.37
C ASP A 122 -32.59 -14.18 -8.61
N GLY A 123 -33.81 -14.41 -9.10
CA GLY A 123 -35.04 -14.06 -8.39
C GLY A 123 -35.18 -14.78 -7.06
N LEU A 124 -34.87 -16.08 -7.04
CA LEU A 124 -34.95 -16.91 -5.84
C LEU A 124 -33.88 -16.52 -4.81
N GLN A 125 -32.64 -16.27 -5.25
CA GLN A 125 -31.59 -15.80 -4.34
C GLN A 125 -31.92 -14.44 -3.71
N ARG A 126 -32.52 -13.51 -4.46
CA ARG A 126 -32.99 -12.23 -3.90
C ARG A 126 -34.08 -12.42 -2.85
N LEU A 127 -35.04 -13.31 -3.12
CA LEU A 127 -36.10 -13.64 -2.17
C LEU A 127 -35.54 -14.27 -0.89
N LEU A 128 -34.60 -15.21 -1.01
CA LEU A 128 -33.95 -15.84 0.14
C LEU A 128 -33.13 -14.83 0.97
N ARG A 129 -32.44 -13.87 0.32
CA ARG A 129 -31.75 -12.77 1.02
C ARG A 129 -32.73 -11.90 1.78
N GLN A 130 -33.85 -11.51 1.15
CA GLN A 130 -34.89 -10.74 1.81
C GLN A 130 -35.46 -11.46 3.04
N PHE A 131 -35.70 -12.78 2.95
CA PHE A 131 -36.13 -13.57 4.10
C PHE A 131 -35.09 -13.61 5.21
N ALA A 132 -33.80 -13.70 4.87
CA ALA A 132 -32.71 -13.64 5.84
C ALA A 132 -32.62 -12.27 6.54
N ASP A 133 -32.68 -11.18 5.78
CA ASP A 133 -32.60 -9.80 6.30
C ASP A 133 -33.80 -9.45 7.20
N GLU A 134 -35.01 -9.89 6.81
CA GLU A 134 -36.24 -9.69 7.59
C GLU A 134 -36.41 -10.70 8.74
N ASN A 135 -35.50 -11.67 8.89
CA ASN A 135 -35.61 -12.80 9.83
C ASN A 135 -36.94 -13.58 9.72
N ARG A 136 -37.52 -13.65 8.51
CA ARG A 136 -38.79 -14.35 8.23
C ARG A 136 -38.52 -15.70 7.59
N ASN A 137 -39.43 -16.66 7.80
CA ASN A 137 -39.41 -17.97 7.13
C ASN A 137 -38.07 -18.71 7.26
N GLN A 138 -37.50 -18.73 8.47
CA GLN A 138 -36.23 -19.43 8.75
C GLN A 138 -36.29 -20.94 8.44
N ASP A 139 -37.48 -21.54 8.49
CA ASP A 139 -37.76 -22.91 8.06
C ASP A 139 -37.45 -23.12 6.58
N ILE A 140 -37.83 -22.18 5.72
CA ILE A 140 -37.56 -22.22 4.28
C ILE A 140 -36.06 -22.10 4.00
N ILE A 141 -35.39 -21.17 4.70
CA ILE A 141 -33.94 -20.92 4.52
C ILE A 141 -33.15 -22.17 4.90
N LYS A 142 -33.48 -22.81 6.03
CA LYS A 142 -32.79 -24.03 6.51
C LYS A 142 -33.05 -25.23 5.61
N GLY A 143 -34.23 -25.30 5.00
CA GLY A 143 -34.63 -26.42 4.14
C GLY A 143 -34.31 -26.26 2.66
N TYR A 144 -33.62 -25.19 2.25
CA TYR A 144 -33.13 -24.98 0.89
C TYR A 144 -31.62 -25.27 0.83
N HIS A 145 -31.20 -26.17 -0.08
CA HIS A 145 -29.81 -26.65 -0.14
C HIS A 145 -29.04 -26.19 -1.39
N GLY A 146 -29.59 -25.25 -2.16
CA GLY A 146 -28.99 -24.80 -3.41
C GLY A 146 -29.41 -25.65 -4.61
N THR A 147 -28.69 -25.47 -5.72
CA THR A 147 -28.91 -26.20 -6.97
C THR A 147 -28.18 -27.54 -6.99
N LEU A 148 -28.57 -28.44 -7.90
CA LEU A 148 -27.89 -29.73 -8.06
C LEU A 148 -26.42 -29.56 -8.45
N ILE A 149 -26.10 -28.61 -9.34
CA ILE A 149 -24.72 -28.32 -9.76
C ILE A 149 -23.83 -27.82 -8.60
N GLU A 150 -24.39 -27.14 -7.61
CA GLU A 150 -23.66 -26.68 -6.41
C GLU A 150 -23.31 -27.83 -5.45
N ASN A 151 -24.05 -28.94 -5.53
CA ASN A 151 -23.94 -30.08 -4.62
C ASN A 151 -23.31 -31.33 -5.25
N LEU A 152 -22.79 -31.20 -6.47
CA LEU A 152 -22.22 -32.28 -7.27
C LEU A 152 -20.78 -31.95 -7.65
N GLU A 153 -19.88 -32.92 -7.49
CA GLU A 153 -18.48 -32.84 -7.89
C GLU A 153 -18.07 -34.11 -8.65
N CYS A 154 -17.18 -33.98 -9.62
CA CYS A 154 -16.62 -35.10 -10.38
C CYS A 154 -15.26 -34.73 -10.97
N ASP A 155 -14.55 -35.73 -11.49
CA ASP A 155 -13.30 -35.52 -12.23
C ASP A 155 -13.58 -34.79 -13.56
N PRO A 156 -12.72 -33.83 -13.98
CA PRO A 156 -12.81 -33.16 -15.28
C PRO A 156 -13.02 -34.09 -16.48
N ALA A 157 -12.50 -35.32 -16.43
CA ALA A 157 -12.69 -36.31 -17.49
C ALA A 157 -14.17 -36.64 -17.75
N PHE A 158 -15.05 -36.48 -16.76
CA PHE A 158 -16.48 -36.82 -16.87
C PHE A 158 -17.41 -35.61 -17.04
N TYR A 159 -16.88 -34.38 -17.11
CA TYR A 159 -17.73 -33.17 -17.17
C TYR A 159 -18.72 -33.20 -18.34
N THR A 160 -18.27 -33.55 -19.53
CA THR A 160 -19.13 -33.62 -20.72
C THR A 160 -20.24 -34.64 -20.56
N ALA A 161 -19.91 -35.85 -20.08
CA ALA A 161 -20.90 -36.91 -19.87
C ALA A 161 -21.97 -36.52 -18.84
N VAL A 162 -21.56 -35.89 -17.74
CA VAL A 162 -22.46 -35.46 -16.67
C VAL A 162 -23.34 -34.29 -17.12
N GLU A 163 -22.78 -33.33 -17.84
CA GLU A 163 -23.50 -32.15 -18.34
C GLU A 163 -24.57 -32.51 -19.38
N VAL A 164 -24.28 -33.44 -20.29
CA VAL A 164 -25.24 -33.90 -21.29
C VAL A 164 -26.40 -34.65 -20.64
N ILE A 165 -26.08 -35.58 -19.73
CA ILE A 165 -27.08 -36.42 -19.07
C ILE A 165 -28.01 -35.61 -18.16
N ALA A 166 -27.46 -34.70 -17.36
CA ALA A 166 -28.27 -33.90 -16.46
C ALA A 166 -28.90 -32.68 -17.17
N GLY A 167 -28.25 -32.11 -18.18
CA GLY A 167 -28.77 -30.99 -18.98
C GLY A 167 -29.26 -29.82 -18.12
N ASN A 168 -30.55 -29.51 -18.23
CA ASN A 168 -31.19 -28.46 -17.43
C ASN A 168 -31.43 -28.86 -15.96
N ARG A 169 -31.45 -30.17 -15.64
CA ARG A 169 -31.65 -30.68 -14.28
C ARG A 169 -30.53 -30.28 -13.32
N LEU A 170 -29.34 -29.96 -13.84
CA LEU A 170 -28.25 -29.36 -13.06
C LEU A 170 -28.67 -28.08 -12.33
N ASN A 171 -29.63 -27.32 -12.88
CA ASN A 171 -30.11 -26.07 -12.29
C ASN A 171 -31.31 -26.28 -11.36
N TYR A 172 -31.73 -27.52 -11.10
CA TYR A 172 -32.87 -27.76 -10.23
C TYR A 172 -32.46 -27.56 -8.77
N HIS A 173 -33.34 -26.92 -8.01
CA HIS A 173 -33.12 -26.54 -6.62
C HIS A 173 -33.50 -27.66 -5.66
N ILE A 174 -32.59 -28.07 -4.79
CA ILE A 174 -32.80 -29.13 -3.81
C ILE A 174 -33.44 -28.55 -2.56
N VAL A 175 -34.56 -29.13 -2.11
CA VAL A 175 -35.26 -28.73 -0.88
C VAL A 175 -35.69 -29.95 -0.05
N ASP A 176 -35.81 -29.78 1.26
CA ASP A 176 -36.18 -30.88 2.16
C ASP A 176 -37.57 -31.44 1.85
N THR A 177 -38.56 -30.56 1.66
CA THR A 177 -39.97 -30.95 1.47
C THR A 177 -40.64 -30.25 0.31
N ASP A 178 -41.63 -30.91 -0.29
CA ASP A 178 -42.58 -30.37 -1.27
C ASP A 178 -43.39 -29.18 -0.72
N VAL A 179 -43.63 -29.15 0.60
CA VAL A 179 -44.26 -28.01 1.30
C VAL A 179 -43.39 -26.75 1.14
N ILE A 180 -42.07 -26.87 1.34
CA ILE A 180 -41.13 -25.75 1.17
C ILE A 180 -41.07 -25.32 -0.30
N ALA A 181 -41.01 -26.27 -1.24
CA ALA A 181 -41.05 -25.97 -2.68
C ALA A 181 -42.31 -25.16 -3.05
N THR A 182 -43.49 -25.62 -2.61
CA THR A 182 -44.77 -24.98 -2.91
C THR A 182 -44.84 -23.57 -2.33
N ARG A 183 -44.31 -23.37 -1.12
CA ARG A 183 -44.26 -22.06 -0.48
C ARG A 183 -43.30 -21.12 -1.21
N LEU A 184 -42.12 -21.59 -1.60
CA LEU A 184 -41.17 -20.81 -2.40
C LEU A 184 -41.77 -20.39 -3.74
N VAL A 185 -42.51 -21.26 -4.43
CA VAL A 185 -43.21 -20.91 -5.68
C VAL A 185 -44.28 -19.83 -5.45
N LYS A 186 -45.09 -19.96 -4.38
CA LYS A 186 -46.11 -18.96 -4.03
C LYS A 186 -45.49 -17.59 -3.79
N GLU A 187 -44.43 -17.53 -3.00
CA GLU A 187 -43.71 -16.28 -2.69
C GLU A 187 -43.01 -15.71 -3.93
N PHE A 188 -42.37 -16.55 -4.74
CA PHE A 188 -41.72 -16.13 -5.99
C PHE A 188 -42.72 -15.47 -6.96
N ASN A 189 -43.92 -16.05 -7.08
CA ASN A 189 -45.00 -15.51 -7.91
C ASN A 189 -45.62 -14.23 -7.30
N ALA A 190 -45.84 -14.21 -5.98
CA ALA A 190 -46.36 -13.04 -5.27
C ALA A 190 -45.43 -11.83 -5.42
N SER A 191 -44.12 -12.05 -5.35
CA SER A 191 -43.08 -11.04 -5.57
C SER A 191 -42.81 -10.72 -7.04
N ARG A 192 -43.60 -11.27 -7.98
CA ARG A 192 -43.48 -11.05 -9.44
C ARG A 192 -42.05 -11.21 -9.98
N GLN A 193 -41.32 -12.18 -9.44
CA GLN A 193 -39.96 -12.48 -9.90
C GLN A 193 -40.00 -13.09 -11.32
N ARG A 194 -38.98 -12.78 -12.13
CA ARG A 194 -38.88 -13.28 -13.52
C ARG A 194 -38.08 -14.58 -13.57
N GLY A 195 -38.47 -15.48 -14.45
CA GLY A 195 -37.72 -16.71 -14.75
C GLY A 195 -38.47 -17.98 -14.34
N GLU A 196 -37.78 -19.11 -14.49
CA GLU A 196 -38.29 -20.45 -14.25
C GLU A 196 -37.50 -21.09 -13.11
N ILE A 197 -38.20 -21.68 -12.15
CA ILE A 197 -37.60 -22.39 -11.01
C ILE A 197 -38.17 -23.81 -10.98
N HIS A 198 -37.26 -24.79 -10.82
CA HIS A 198 -37.62 -26.19 -10.69
C HIS A 198 -37.05 -26.71 -9.37
N PHE A 199 -37.84 -27.48 -8.62
CA PHE A 199 -37.46 -27.99 -7.31
C PHE A 199 -37.38 -29.53 -7.30
N LEU A 200 -36.46 -30.04 -6.50
CA LEU A 200 -36.25 -31.46 -6.18
C LEU A 200 -36.54 -31.68 -4.68
N PRO A 201 -37.80 -31.98 -4.31
CA PRO A 201 -38.18 -32.20 -2.91
C PRO A 201 -37.75 -33.58 -2.42
N LEU A 202 -36.80 -33.62 -1.48
CA LEU A 202 -36.15 -34.85 -0.99
C LEU A 202 -37.12 -35.84 -0.31
N ASN A 203 -38.28 -35.39 0.16
CA ASN A 203 -39.31 -36.24 0.77
C ASN A 203 -40.16 -37.01 -0.25
N VAL A 204 -40.38 -36.47 -1.45
CA VAL A 204 -41.25 -37.07 -2.49
C VAL A 204 -40.44 -37.86 -3.52
N LEU A 205 -39.14 -37.58 -3.66
CA LEU A 205 -38.28 -38.30 -4.59
C LEU A 205 -38.21 -39.79 -4.24
N ASP A 206 -38.75 -40.61 -5.15
CA ASP A 206 -38.65 -42.07 -5.09
C ASP A 206 -37.31 -42.54 -5.70
N ILE A 207 -36.61 -43.38 -4.96
CA ILE A 207 -35.31 -43.94 -5.35
C ILE A 207 -35.51 -45.44 -5.51
N GLN A 208 -35.69 -45.86 -6.75
CA GLN A 208 -35.71 -47.27 -7.10
C GLN A 208 -34.28 -47.83 -6.97
N ASN A 209 -34.05 -48.78 -6.07
CA ASN A 209 -32.77 -49.49 -5.97
C ASN A 209 -32.63 -50.45 -7.15
N ASN A 210 -32.23 -49.91 -8.30
CA ASN A 210 -31.89 -50.71 -9.46
C ASN A 210 -30.42 -51.11 -9.32
N HIS A 211 -30.17 -52.39 -9.07
CA HIS A 211 -28.82 -52.92 -9.23
C HIS A 211 -28.46 -52.88 -10.72
N LEU A 212 -27.56 -51.95 -11.07
CA LEU A 212 -27.01 -51.89 -12.42
C LEU A 212 -26.10 -53.12 -12.64
N PRO A 213 -26.23 -53.82 -13.78
CA PRO A 213 -25.40 -54.97 -14.09
C PRO A 213 -23.94 -54.53 -14.29
N GLN A 214 -22.99 -55.30 -13.75
CA GLN A 214 -21.57 -55.12 -14.07
C GLN A 214 -21.29 -55.68 -15.46
N ILE A 215 -20.90 -54.80 -16.38
CA ILE A 215 -20.66 -55.12 -17.79
C ILE A 215 -19.22 -54.73 -18.13
N SER A 216 -18.51 -55.58 -18.88
CA SER A 216 -17.17 -55.26 -19.37
C SER A 216 -17.24 -54.08 -20.35
N GLY A 217 -16.49 -53.00 -20.06
CA GLY A 217 -16.50 -51.76 -20.85
C GLY A 217 -17.64 -50.79 -20.54
N ALA A 218 -18.41 -51.00 -19.46
CA ALA A 218 -19.38 -50.03 -18.98
C ALA A 218 -19.48 -49.99 -17.45
N SER A 219 -19.42 -48.79 -16.87
CA SER A 219 -19.52 -48.55 -15.42
C SER A 219 -20.68 -47.62 -15.08
N PRO A 220 -21.36 -47.75 -13.93
CA PRO A 220 -22.35 -46.77 -13.50
C PRO A 220 -21.74 -45.36 -13.43
N LEU A 221 -22.38 -44.37 -14.05
CA LEU A 221 -21.88 -42.99 -14.01
C LEU A 221 -21.90 -42.43 -12.58
N ILE A 222 -22.88 -42.85 -11.77
CA ILE A 222 -23.04 -42.41 -10.38
C ILE A 222 -21.83 -42.74 -9.50
N ASP A 223 -21.10 -43.81 -9.79
CA ASP A 223 -19.93 -44.23 -9.02
C ASP A 223 -18.74 -43.26 -9.20
N GLN A 224 -18.75 -42.45 -10.27
CA GLN A 224 -17.74 -41.43 -10.55
C GLN A 224 -18.11 -40.04 -10.02
N LEU A 225 -19.24 -39.93 -9.31
CA LEU A 225 -19.76 -38.67 -8.77
C LEU A 225 -19.53 -38.59 -7.27
N GLN A 226 -19.22 -37.39 -6.79
CA GLN A 226 -19.17 -37.03 -5.38
C GLN A 226 -20.27 -36.00 -5.10
N TRP A 227 -20.91 -36.10 -3.93
CA TRP A 227 -22.01 -35.21 -3.57
C TRP A 227 -22.07 -34.91 -2.09
N THR A 228 -22.73 -33.79 -1.75
CA THR A 228 -23.05 -33.45 -0.37
C THR A 228 -24.08 -34.46 0.19
N SER A 229 -23.94 -34.89 1.45
CA SER A 229 -24.85 -35.86 2.09
C SER A 229 -26.35 -35.53 1.92
N LYS A 230 -26.72 -34.23 1.96
CA LYS A 230 -28.11 -33.78 1.77
C LYS A 230 -28.64 -33.93 0.35
N ALA A 231 -27.77 -34.03 -0.66
CA ALA A 231 -28.13 -34.11 -2.06
C ALA A 231 -28.23 -35.56 -2.58
N GLU A 232 -27.94 -36.58 -1.75
CA GLU A 232 -27.87 -37.98 -2.20
C GLU A 232 -29.13 -38.43 -2.95
N LYS A 233 -30.32 -38.17 -2.40
CA LYS A 233 -31.57 -38.57 -3.04
C LYS A 233 -31.78 -37.88 -4.40
N ALA A 234 -31.41 -36.60 -4.50
CA ALA A 234 -31.52 -35.82 -5.73
C ALA A 234 -30.54 -36.33 -6.80
N VAL A 235 -29.29 -36.61 -6.41
CA VAL A 235 -28.27 -37.17 -7.31
C VAL A 235 -28.67 -38.56 -7.79
N ARG A 236 -29.12 -39.45 -6.88
CA ARG A 236 -29.64 -40.77 -7.27
C ARG A 236 -30.84 -40.64 -8.21
N HIS A 237 -31.79 -39.76 -7.95
CA HIS A 237 -32.93 -39.58 -8.85
C HIS A 237 -32.50 -39.23 -10.29
N VAL A 238 -31.45 -38.42 -10.46
CA VAL A 238 -30.97 -38.00 -11.78
C VAL A 238 -30.04 -39.02 -12.44
N PHE A 239 -29.15 -39.68 -11.68
CA PHE A 239 -28.03 -40.47 -12.21
C PHE A 239 -28.13 -42.00 -12.02
N ASN A 240 -29.11 -42.52 -11.30
CA ASN A 240 -29.17 -43.93 -10.87
C ASN A 240 -29.42 -44.97 -11.98
N ARG A 241 -29.80 -44.57 -13.20
CA ARG A 241 -30.02 -45.49 -14.34
C ARG A 241 -29.14 -45.17 -15.56
N ILE A 242 -27.97 -44.57 -15.31
CA ILE A 242 -27.04 -44.16 -16.38
C ILE A 242 -25.73 -44.94 -16.28
N MET A 243 -25.35 -45.56 -17.40
CA MET A 243 -24.07 -46.26 -17.59
C MET A 243 -23.14 -45.43 -18.47
N LEU A 244 -21.89 -45.28 -18.02
CA LEU A 244 -20.80 -44.74 -18.82
C LEU A 244 -20.18 -45.86 -19.65
N CYS A 245 -20.11 -45.70 -20.97
CA CYS A 245 -19.54 -46.66 -21.91
C CYS A 245 -18.32 -46.06 -22.63
N GLU A 246 -17.38 -46.91 -23.04
CA GLU A 246 -16.18 -46.47 -23.79
C GLU A 246 -16.54 -45.91 -25.17
N ASP A 247 -17.39 -46.63 -25.92
CA ASP A 247 -17.75 -46.30 -27.30
C ASP A 247 -19.26 -46.18 -27.52
N PHE A 248 -19.66 -45.42 -28.54
CA PHE A 248 -21.06 -45.27 -28.96
C PHE A 248 -21.74 -46.59 -29.32
N ASN A 249 -21.00 -47.50 -29.96
CA ASN A 249 -21.50 -48.84 -30.31
C ASN A 249 -21.76 -49.69 -29.06
N SER A 250 -20.89 -49.59 -28.07
CA SER A 250 -21.05 -50.27 -26.77
C SER A 250 -22.24 -49.68 -26.01
N ALA A 251 -22.40 -48.35 -25.99
CA ALA A 251 -23.56 -47.67 -25.42
C ALA A 251 -24.90 -48.15 -26.03
N THR A 252 -24.94 -48.32 -27.37
CA THR A 252 -26.15 -48.79 -28.07
C THR A 252 -26.52 -50.23 -27.71
N ARG A 253 -25.53 -51.13 -27.60
CA ARG A 253 -25.77 -52.53 -27.19
C ARG A 253 -26.25 -52.61 -25.74
N THR A 254 -25.57 -51.91 -24.84
CA THR A 254 -25.86 -51.91 -23.41
C THR A 254 -27.25 -51.35 -23.12
N ALA A 255 -27.63 -50.23 -23.75
CA ALA A 255 -28.94 -49.61 -23.55
C ALA A 255 -30.11 -50.53 -23.95
N ARG A 256 -29.98 -51.27 -25.06
CA ARG A 256 -31.01 -52.21 -25.54
C ARG A 256 -31.13 -53.47 -24.69
N GLN A 257 -30.00 -54.00 -24.22
CA GLN A 257 -29.96 -55.27 -23.52
C GLN A 257 -30.40 -55.14 -22.05
N TYR A 258 -30.13 -54.01 -21.40
CA TYR A 258 -30.31 -53.85 -19.96
C TYR A 258 -31.31 -52.76 -19.55
N ASP A 259 -32.00 -52.12 -20.51
CA ASP A 259 -33.00 -51.06 -20.27
C ASP A 259 -32.45 -49.88 -19.43
N VAL A 260 -31.22 -49.46 -19.75
CA VAL A 260 -30.49 -48.37 -19.09
C VAL A 260 -30.15 -47.26 -20.07
N ASP A 261 -30.05 -46.03 -19.58
CA ASP A 261 -29.53 -44.92 -20.39
C ASP A 261 -28.00 -45.03 -20.41
N CYS A 262 -27.37 -44.81 -21.55
CA CYS A 262 -25.91 -44.92 -21.72
C CYS A 262 -25.33 -43.61 -22.25
N VAL A 263 -24.12 -43.27 -21.82
CA VAL A 263 -23.37 -42.09 -22.29
C VAL A 263 -21.90 -42.44 -22.52
N THR A 264 -21.26 -41.80 -23.48
CA THR A 264 -19.80 -41.87 -23.69
C THR A 264 -19.07 -40.70 -23.03
N LEU A 265 -17.74 -40.78 -22.90
CA LEU A 265 -16.94 -39.66 -22.40
C LEU A 265 -17.06 -38.38 -23.26
N ASP A 266 -17.30 -38.55 -24.56
CA ASP A 266 -17.48 -37.44 -25.50
C ASP A 266 -18.90 -36.84 -25.49
N GLY A 267 -19.82 -37.42 -24.70
CA GLY A 267 -21.17 -36.88 -24.52
C GLY A 267 -22.22 -37.42 -25.49
N ASP A 268 -21.93 -38.49 -26.22
CA ASP A 268 -22.97 -39.16 -27.02
C ASP A 268 -23.85 -40.00 -26.09
N GLN A 269 -25.18 -39.81 -26.18
CA GLN A 269 -26.16 -40.48 -25.33
C GLN A 269 -27.06 -41.42 -26.13
N VAL A 270 -27.37 -42.56 -25.52
CA VAL A 270 -28.36 -43.53 -25.97
C VAL A 270 -29.37 -43.75 -24.86
N GLN A 271 -30.60 -43.31 -25.09
CA GLN A 271 -31.70 -43.55 -24.15
C GLN A 271 -32.19 -44.99 -24.26
N ARG A 272 -32.67 -45.55 -23.15
CA ARG A 272 -33.27 -46.90 -23.09
C ARG A 272 -34.44 -47.09 -24.07
N ARG A 273 -35.16 -46.01 -24.40
CA ARG A 273 -36.26 -45.99 -25.38
C ARG A 273 -35.78 -45.89 -26.84
N GLY A 274 -34.47 -45.96 -27.08
CA GLY A 274 -33.88 -45.99 -28.41
C GLY A 274 -33.59 -44.62 -29.05
N ALA A 275 -33.80 -43.52 -28.33
CA ALA A 275 -33.38 -42.21 -28.81
C ALA A 275 -31.85 -42.08 -28.74
N LEU A 276 -31.25 -41.72 -29.87
CA LEU A 276 -29.81 -41.47 -30.01
C LEU A 276 -29.61 -39.97 -30.11
N THR A 277 -28.68 -39.42 -29.34
CA THR A 277 -28.30 -38.01 -29.44
C THR A 277 -26.80 -37.91 -29.36
N GLY A 278 -26.21 -37.28 -30.35
CA GLY A 278 -24.78 -37.03 -30.42
C GLY A 278 -24.54 -35.71 -31.17
N GLY A 279 -23.33 -35.19 -31.05
CA GLY A 279 -22.96 -33.93 -31.67
C GLY A 279 -21.65 -33.38 -31.13
N PHE A 280 -21.14 -32.34 -31.79
CA PHE A 280 -19.94 -31.65 -31.33
C PHE A 280 -20.29 -30.75 -30.13
N ILE A 281 -19.73 -31.07 -28.97
CA ILE A 281 -19.84 -30.26 -27.76
C ILE A 281 -18.56 -29.46 -27.62
N ASP A 282 -18.69 -28.14 -27.49
CA ASP A 282 -17.53 -27.29 -27.24
C ASP A 282 -17.02 -27.51 -25.81
N LYS A 283 -15.90 -28.26 -25.69
CA LYS A 283 -15.24 -28.54 -24.41
C LYS A 283 -14.66 -27.28 -23.75
N LYS A 284 -14.62 -26.13 -24.44
CA LYS A 284 -14.07 -24.87 -23.90
C LYS A 284 -14.95 -24.22 -22.83
N VAL A 285 -16.23 -24.56 -22.76
CA VAL A 285 -17.16 -23.92 -21.82
C VAL A 285 -17.94 -24.98 -21.06
N SER A 286 -17.30 -25.58 -20.05
CA SER A 286 -17.95 -26.50 -19.12
C SER A 286 -18.64 -25.74 -17.98
N ARG A 287 -19.91 -26.08 -17.72
CA ARG A 287 -20.70 -25.52 -16.62
C ARG A 287 -20.20 -26.02 -15.26
N LEU A 288 -19.81 -27.28 -15.17
CA LEU A 288 -19.27 -27.89 -13.96
C LEU A 288 -17.91 -27.28 -13.60
N GLU A 289 -17.06 -27.03 -14.59
CA GLU A 289 -15.79 -26.34 -14.38
C GLU A 289 -15.99 -24.93 -13.84
N LEU A 290 -16.89 -24.14 -14.46
CA LEU A 290 -17.23 -22.80 -13.98
C LEU A 290 -17.79 -22.83 -12.54
N GLN A 291 -18.65 -23.79 -12.23
CA GLN A 291 -19.20 -23.95 -10.89
C GLN A 291 -18.15 -24.33 -9.84
N ARG A 292 -17.19 -25.20 -10.20
CA ARG A 292 -16.05 -25.55 -9.34
C ARG A 292 -15.18 -24.33 -9.05
N SER A 293 -14.88 -23.54 -10.08
CA SER A 293 -14.14 -22.28 -9.95
C SER A 293 -14.88 -21.29 -9.06
N ILE A 294 -16.21 -21.15 -9.21
CA ILE A 294 -17.05 -20.31 -8.33
C ILE A 294 -16.96 -20.78 -6.87
N LYS A 295 -17.03 -22.09 -6.61
CA LYS A 295 -16.92 -22.64 -5.25
C LYS A 295 -15.55 -22.34 -4.64
N GLN A 296 -14.47 -22.55 -5.39
CA GLN A 296 -13.10 -22.25 -4.95
C GLN A 296 -12.92 -20.75 -4.68
N LEU A 297 -13.32 -19.89 -5.61
CA LEU A 297 -13.24 -18.43 -5.45
C LEU A 297 -14.05 -17.94 -4.25
N ARG A 298 -15.25 -18.49 -3.99
CA ARG A 298 -16.02 -18.18 -2.76
C ARG A 298 -15.28 -18.58 -1.49
N THR A 299 -14.64 -19.76 -1.46
CA THR A 299 -13.87 -20.18 -0.28
C THR A 299 -12.64 -19.29 -0.06
N THR A 300 -11.95 -18.90 -1.13
CA THR A 300 -10.80 -17.99 -1.06
C THR A 300 -11.24 -16.59 -0.62
N LEU A 301 -12.36 -16.08 -1.16
CA LEU A 301 -12.94 -14.81 -0.77
C LEU A 301 -13.23 -14.77 0.73
N ASN A 302 -13.91 -15.79 1.27
CA ASN A 302 -14.22 -15.86 2.70
C ASN A 302 -12.95 -15.87 3.58
N LYS A 303 -11.88 -16.55 3.14
CA LYS A 303 -10.59 -16.54 3.87
C LYS A 303 -10.00 -15.14 3.90
N TYR A 304 -9.92 -14.47 2.75
CA TYR A 304 -9.39 -13.12 2.67
C TYR A 304 -10.27 -12.10 3.42
N GLU A 305 -11.60 -12.27 3.45
CA GLU A 305 -12.49 -11.41 4.23
C GLU A 305 -12.23 -11.58 5.74
N GLN A 306 -12.02 -12.80 6.23
CA GLN A 306 -11.64 -13.06 7.63
C GLN A 306 -10.27 -12.49 7.98
N GLU A 307 -9.28 -12.66 7.11
CA GLU A 307 -7.94 -12.06 7.29
C GLU A 307 -8.01 -10.54 7.29
N TYR A 308 -8.86 -9.94 6.46
CA TYR A 308 -9.04 -8.49 6.37
C TYR A 308 -9.68 -7.93 7.65
N ASP A 309 -10.70 -8.58 8.18
CA ASP A 309 -11.36 -8.17 9.43
C ASP A 309 -10.41 -8.30 10.65
N ALA A 310 -9.58 -9.35 10.67
CA ALA A 310 -8.55 -9.52 11.70
C ALA A 310 -7.49 -8.41 11.64
N LEU A 311 -6.98 -8.11 10.44
CA LEU A 311 -5.99 -7.06 10.21
C LEU A 311 -6.55 -5.68 10.56
N ARG A 312 -7.81 -5.41 10.21
CA ARG A 312 -8.49 -4.15 10.56
C ARG A 312 -8.61 -3.97 12.08
N SER A 313 -8.87 -5.06 12.81
CA SER A 313 -8.92 -5.05 14.26
C SER A 313 -7.53 -4.79 14.88
N GLU A 314 -6.48 -5.36 14.29
CA GLU A 314 -5.09 -5.12 14.68
C GLU A 314 -4.68 -3.65 14.47
N ILE A 315 -5.00 -3.07 13.30
CA ILE A 315 -4.76 -1.65 13.00
C ILE A 315 -5.49 -0.75 14.02
N MET A 316 -6.74 -1.06 14.36
CA MET A 316 -7.50 -0.29 15.34
C MET A 316 -6.86 -0.35 16.74
N ASN A 317 -6.35 -1.50 17.16
CA ASN A 317 -5.63 -1.63 18.43
C ASN A 317 -4.32 -0.82 18.42
N MET A 318 -3.56 -0.90 17.34
CA MET A 318 -2.32 -0.13 17.17
C MET A 318 -2.57 1.39 17.16
N ASP A 319 -3.69 1.84 16.58
CA ASP A 319 -4.08 3.25 16.62
C ASP A 319 -4.41 3.74 18.04
N ASN A 320 -5.07 2.89 18.83
CA ASN A 320 -5.33 3.19 20.24
C ASN A 320 -4.03 3.26 21.04
N GLU A 321 -3.09 2.33 20.82
CA GLU A 321 -1.76 2.35 21.45
C GLU A 321 -0.96 3.59 21.03
N TYR A 322 -0.96 3.95 19.74
CA TYR A 322 -0.30 5.15 19.24
C TYR A 322 -0.83 6.42 19.91
N ASN A 323 -2.16 6.54 20.03
CA ASN A 323 -2.79 7.69 20.70
C ASN A 323 -2.43 7.75 22.18
N ASN A 324 -2.40 6.60 22.87
CA ASN A 324 -1.96 6.54 24.27
C ASN A 324 -0.50 6.99 24.41
N ILE A 325 0.41 6.49 23.57
CA ILE A 325 1.82 6.92 23.59
C ILE A 325 1.95 8.41 23.29
N MET A 326 1.19 8.93 22.33
CA MET A 326 1.23 10.35 21.98
C MET A 326 0.77 11.24 23.16
N THR A 327 -0.27 10.84 23.89
CA THR A 327 -0.73 11.58 25.07
C THR A 327 0.26 11.52 26.23
N GLU A 328 0.88 10.35 26.49
CA GLU A 328 1.94 10.23 27.49
C GLU A 328 3.19 11.04 27.12
N LEU A 329 3.59 11.02 25.85
CA LEU A 329 4.71 11.82 25.33
C LEU A 329 4.45 13.32 25.54
N GLN A 330 3.25 13.81 25.22
CA GLN A 330 2.88 15.20 25.48
C GLN A 330 2.95 15.57 26.96
N ARG A 331 2.52 14.67 27.86
CA ARG A 331 2.61 14.89 29.31
C ARG A 331 4.06 14.98 29.78
N GLU A 332 4.93 14.08 29.32
CA GLU A 332 6.34 14.08 29.69
C GLU A 332 7.11 15.27 29.06
N ASP A 333 6.80 15.67 27.81
CA ASP A 333 7.37 16.87 27.19
C ASP A 333 6.99 18.15 27.96
N MET A 334 5.72 18.26 28.41
CA MET A 334 5.30 19.39 29.26
C MET A 334 6.03 19.41 30.61
N LYS A 335 6.26 18.24 31.23
CA LYS A 335 7.06 18.13 32.46
C LYS A 335 8.51 18.52 32.21
N SER A 336 9.12 18.04 31.13
CA SER A 336 10.48 18.38 30.74
C SER A 336 10.64 19.88 30.57
N LYS A 337 9.72 20.53 29.83
CA LYS A 337 9.72 21.97 29.63
C LYS A 337 9.58 22.75 30.94
N LYS A 338 8.65 22.37 31.82
CA LYS A 338 8.48 23.01 33.13
C LYS A 338 9.73 22.86 34.02
N ASN A 339 10.34 21.68 34.02
CA ASN A 339 11.57 21.43 34.79
C ASN A 339 12.74 22.26 34.23
N TRP A 340 12.83 22.40 32.90
CA TRP A 340 13.82 23.24 32.25
C TRP A 340 13.63 24.72 32.60
N ASP A 341 12.40 25.25 32.53
CA ASP A 341 12.10 26.64 32.89
C ASP A 341 12.48 26.92 34.36
N ASN A 342 12.18 25.99 35.28
CA ASN A 342 12.57 26.10 36.69
C ASN A 342 14.09 26.09 36.87
N TYR A 343 14.80 25.21 36.16
CA TYR A 343 16.26 25.13 36.21
C TYR A 343 16.91 26.41 35.68
N GLU A 344 16.40 26.97 34.58
CA GLU A 344 16.90 28.22 34.00
C GLU A 344 16.69 29.41 34.96
N GLN A 345 15.56 29.45 35.66
CA GLN A 345 15.29 30.46 36.69
C GLN A 345 16.28 30.34 37.86
N MET A 346 16.48 29.13 38.40
CA MET A 346 17.44 28.89 39.48
C MET A 346 18.88 29.24 39.07
N LYS A 347 19.24 28.96 37.81
CA LYS A 347 20.55 29.33 37.25
C LYS A 347 20.71 30.86 37.17
N SER A 348 19.67 31.58 36.76
CA SER A 348 19.67 33.04 36.74
C SER A 348 19.83 33.62 38.15
N ASP A 349 19.11 33.09 39.13
CA ASP A 349 19.19 33.51 40.52
C ASP A 349 20.58 33.26 41.12
N ALA A 350 21.16 32.08 40.85
CA ALA A 350 22.54 31.77 41.23
C ALA A 350 23.54 32.76 40.62
N LYS A 351 23.38 33.12 39.34
CA LYS A 351 24.25 34.09 38.68
C LYS A 351 24.14 35.49 39.29
N HIS A 352 22.94 35.92 39.66
CA HIS A 352 22.71 37.19 40.33
C HIS A 352 23.42 37.22 41.70
N LEU A 353 23.17 36.22 42.54
CA LEU A 353 23.80 36.08 43.86
C LEU A 353 25.32 35.98 43.76
N GLN A 354 25.85 35.24 42.78
CA GLN A 354 27.29 35.16 42.54
C GLN A 354 27.89 36.53 42.18
N SER A 355 27.20 37.34 41.38
CA SER A 355 27.64 38.69 41.03
C SER A 355 27.63 39.64 42.24
N GLU A 356 26.65 39.50 43.14
CA GLU A 356 26.62 40.26 44.40
C GLU A 356 27.78 39.85 45.31
N LEU A 357 28.04 38.55 45.44
CA LEU A 357 29.16 38.02 46.21
C LEU A 357 30.50 38.52 45.68
N ASP A 358 30.69 38.53 44.36
CA ASP A 358 31.92 39.03 43.72
C ASP A 358 32.12 40.54 43.98
N ARG A 359 31.04 41.35 44.00
CA ARG A 359 31.11 42.77 44.33
C ARG A 359 31.54 42.98 45.79
N ILE A 360 30.94 42.25 46.73
CA ILE A 360 31.33 42.31 48.16
C ILE A 360 32.79 41.89 48.32
N THR A 361 33.18 40.78 47.70
CA THR A 361 34.53 40.22 47.75
C THR A 361 35.57 41.17 47.16
N THR A 362 35.24 41.93 46.12
CA THR A 362 36.17 42.89 45.48
C THR A 362 36.32 44.18 46.28
N HIS A 363 35.26 44.67 46.92
CA HIS A 363 35.29 45.93 47.68
C HIS A 363 35.84 45.78 49.10
N ARG A 364 35.64 44.63 49.73
CA ARG A 364 36.05 44.34 51.11
C ARG A 364 37.55 44.58 51.39
N PRO A 365 38.52 44.13 50.56
CA PRO A 365 39.94 44.36 50.80
C PRO A 365 40.31 45.84 50.86
N GLY A 366 39.61 46.68 50.10
CA GLY A 366 39.80 48.14 50.13
C GLY A 366 39.41 48.74 51.47
N LYS A 367 38.26 48.32 52.02
CA LYS A 367 37.80 48.74 53.36
C LYS A 367 38.71 48.21 54.47
N GLU A 368 39.17 46.95 54.38
CA GLU A 368 40.13 46.39 55.34
C GLU A 368 41.46 47.18 55.35
N ARG A 369 41.97 47.58 54.18
CA ARG A 369 43.16 48.46 54.08
C ARG A 369 42.92 49.84 54.69
N GLN A 370 41.74 50.43 54.51
CA GLN A 370 41.37 51.70 55.12
C GLN A 370 41.29 51.58 56.65
N LEU A 371 40.70 50.50 57.16
CA LEU A 371 40.64 50.20 58.59
C LEU A 371 42.03 50.09 59.20
N ASN A 372 42.92 49.32 58.55
CA ASN A 372 44.30 49.15 59.03
C ASN A 372 45.09 50.46 59.03
N THR A 373 44.88 51.32 58.03
CA THR A 373 45.49 52.65 57.99
C THR A 373 44.95 53.54 59.14
N LEU A 374 43.63 53.49 59.40
CA LEU A 374 43.00 54.22 60.51
C LEU A 374 43.55 53.78 61.87
N ILE A 375 43.67 52.48 62.11
CA ILE A 375 44.28 51.91 63.32
C ILE A 375 45.70 52.44 63.49
N ALA A 376 46.54 52.32 62.46
CA ALA A 376 47.92 52.81 62.52
C ALA A 376 48.01 54.32 62.80
N THR A 377 47.11 55.14 62.23
CA THR A 377 47.08 56.58 62.52
C THR A 377 46.61 56.89 63.94
N ILE A 378 45.67 56.11 64.50
CA ILE A 378 45.23 56.25 65.89
C ILE A 378 46.38 55.90 66.82
N ASP A 379 47.10 54.81 66.56
CA ASP A 379 48.25 54.39 67.36
C ASP A 379 49.36 55.45 67.35
N GLN A 380 49.64 56.05 66.18
CA GLN A 380 50.58 57.18 66.07
C GLN A 380 50.14 58.39 66.89
N PHE A 381 48.85 58.73 66.87
CA PHE A 381 48.33 59.84 67.65
C PHE A 381 48.33 59.54 69.15
N CYS A 382 48.00 58.33 69.58
CA CYS A 382 48.10 57.92 70.98
C CYS A 382 49.55 57.97 71.47
N ALA A 383 50.53 57.49 70.69
CA ALA A 383 51.94 57.58 71.05
C ALA A 383 52.42 59.04 71.15
N LYS A 384 51.96 59.93 70.25
CA LYS A 384 52.26 61.36 70.32
C LYS A 384 51.57 62.04 71.51
N GLU A 385 50.35 61.62 71.86
CA GLU A 385 49.65 62.07 73.07
C GLU A 385 50.44 61.69 74.33
N GLU A 386 50.87 60.44 74.43
CA GLU A 386 51.62 59.90 75.57
C GLU A 386 52.98 60.61 75.74
N SER A 387 53.69 60.86 74.63
CA SER A 387 54.93 61.66 74.63
C SER A 387 54.69 63.10 75.12
N LEU A 388 53.65 63.77 74.62
CA LEU A 388 53.31 65.14 75.02
C LEU A 388 52.82 65.23 76.48
N GLN A 389 52.12 64.20 76.97
CA GLN A 389 51.75 64.10 78.38
C GLN A 389 52.98 63.86 79.28
N SER A 390 53.95 63.04 78.84
CA SER A 390 55.20 62.82 79.57
C SER A 390 56.12 64.05 79.59
N GLU A 391 56.04 64.91 78.58
CA GLU A 391 56.77 66.18 78.55
C GLU A 391 56.16 67.25 79.47
N LEU A 392 54.88 67.12 79.80
CA LEU A 392 54.13 68.06 80.63
C LEU A 392 54.64 68.00 82.09
N GLY A 393 55.30 69.07 82.54
CA GLY A 393 55.86 69.14 83.91
C GLY A 393 57.28 68.59 84.08
N SER A 394 58.00 68.33 82.98
CA SER A 394 59.44 68.05 83.00
C SER A 394 60.28 69.35 83.02
N ASP A 395 61.34 69.40 83.83
CA ASP A 395 62.27 70.55 83.87
C ASP A 395 63.15 70.61 82.62
N LEU A 396 63.31 71.82 82.05
CA LEU A 396 64.10 72.04 80.85
C LEU A 396 65.61 72.05 81.19
N VAL A 397 66.23 70.87 81.29
CA VAL A 397 67.67 70.75 81.51
C VAL A 397 68.39 70.97 80.17
N SER A 398 69.21 72.02 80.05
CA SER A 398 69.86 72.39 78.79
C SER A 398 71.15 71.63 78.47
N GLN A 399 71.64 70.79 79.40
CA GLN A 399 72.86 70.00 79.23
C GLN A 399 72.72 68.63 79.90
N LEU A 400 72.94 67.56 79.12
CA LEU A 400 73.02 66.19 79.63
C LEU A 400 74.20 66.03 80.58
N THR A 401 73.99 65.29 81.67
CA THR A 401 75.09 64.80 82.52
C THR A 401 75.90 63.71 81.82
N VAL A 402 77.15 63.46 82.24
CA VAL A 402 78.06 62.48 81.61
C VAL A 402 77.49 61.05 81.65
N GLU A 403 76.71 60.71 82.67
CA GLU A 403 75.99 59.44 82.78
C GLU A 403 74.81 59.37 81.81
N GLU A 404 74.05 60.46 81.66
CA GLU A 404 72.97 60.56 80.68
C GLU A 404 73.50 60.47 79.25
N GLN A 405 74.65 61.10 78.95
CA GLN A 405 75.29 61.02 77.64
C GLN A 405 75.70 59.58 77.31
N ALA A 406 76.26 58.84 78.27
CA ALA A 406 76.59 57.41 78.08
C ALA A 406 75.34 56.52 77.93
N THR A 407 74.23 56.86 78.59
CA THR A 407 72.95 56.17 78.36
C THR A 407 72.34 56.53 77.02
N VAL A 408 72.48 57.77 76.55
CA VAL A 408 72.03 58.21 75.24
C VAL A 408 72.84 57.55 74.14
N ASP A 409 74.16 57.40 74.29
CA ASP A 409 74.99 56.68 73.32
C ASP A 409 74.61 55.18 73.28
N LYS A 410 74.39 54.53 74.43
CA LYS A 410 73.86 53.14 74.47
C LYS A 410 72.46 53.02 73.88
N LEU A 411 71.59 53.99 74.17
CA LEU A 411 70.24 54.03 73.64
C LEU A 411 70.28 54.25 72.13
N ASN A 412 71.15 55.13 71.62
CA ASN A 412 71.38 55.34 70.20
C ASN A 412 71.90 54.08 69.51
N ASP A 413 72.84 53.35 70.12
CA ASP A 413 73.30 52.04 69.61
C ASP A 413 72.16 51.00 69.58
N THR A 414 71.31 50.96 70.62
CA THR A 414 70.14 50.08 70.62
C THR A 414 69.05 50.53 69.65
N ILE A 415 68.85 51.83 69.47
CA ILE A 415 67.94 52.41 68.47
C ILE A 415 68.45 52.06 67.08
N GLU A 416 69.76 52.11 66.83
CA GLU A 416 70.35 51.74 65.55
C GLU A 416 70.18 50.24 65.26
N LYS A 417 70.41 49.37 66.26
CA LYS A 417 70.14 47.92 66.13
C LYS A 417 68.66 47.62 65.89
N ILE A 418 67.77 48.19 66.71
CA ILE A 418 66.33 47.98 66.58
C ILE A 418 65.81 48.56 65.26
N THR A 419 66.33 49.71 64.79
CA THR A 419 65.95 50.24 63.47
C THR A 419 66.48 49.40 62.32
N GLN A 420 67.64 48.74 62.45
CA GLN A 420 68.11 47.75 61.47
C GLN A 420 67.22 46.50 61.46
N GLU A 421 66.88 45.94 62.61
CA GLU A 421 65.96 44.80 62.73
C GLU A 421 64.56 45.14 62.19
N LEU A 422 64.07 46.34 62.51
CA LEU A 422 62.77 46.83 62.03
C LEU A 422 62.77 47.06 60.51
N LYS A 423 63.88 47.52 59.93
CA LYS A 423 64.06 47.58 58.47
C LYS A 423 64.04 46.19 57.83
N GLU A 424 64.69 45.19 58.42
CA GLU A 424 64.63 43.81 57.94
C GLU A 424 63.21 43.24 58.03
N ILE A 425 62.52 43.42 59.16
CA ILE A 425 61.15 42.95 59.35
C ILE A 425 60.19 43.65 58.37
N ILE A 426 60.32 44.95 58.16
CA ILE A 426 59.53 45.68 57.14
C ILE A 426 59.83 45.14 55.75
N ARG A 427 61.11 44.94 55.39
CA ARG A 427 61.49 44.38 54.10
C ARG A 427 60.87 42.99 53.90
N ARG A 428 60.92 42.14 54.92
CA ARG A 428 60.33 40.78 54.88
C ARG A 428 58.81 40.83 54.80
N ARG A 429 58.17 41.75 55.52
CA ARG A 429 56.72 41.96 55.45
C ARG A 429 56.28 42.42 54.06
N VAL A 430 56.97 43.39 53.45
CA VAL A 430 56.67 43.88 52.10
C VAL A 430 56.86 42.77 51.06
N GLU A 431 57.91 41.95 51.21
CA GLU A 431 58.16 40.81 50.33
C GLU A 431 57.06 39.73 50.45
N LEU A 432 56.63 39.40 51.68
CA LEU A 432 55.52 38.48 51.94
C LEU A 432 54.17 39.03 51.47
N GLU A 433 53.89 40.32 51.67
CA GLU A 433 52.69 40.99 51.15
C GLU A 433 52.68 41.01 49.61
N GLY A 434 53.82 41.27 48.97
CA GLY A 434 53.97 41.16 47.52
C GLY A 434 53.69 39.74 47.01
N ASN A 435 54.22 38.72 47.70
CA ASN A 435 53.96 37.32 47.38
C ASN A 435 52.50 36.92 47.59
N LYS A 436 51.87 37.36 48.69
CA LYS A 436 50.44 37.15 48.95
C LYS A 436 49.60 37.76 47.82
N THR A 437 49.85 39.02 47.47
CA THR A 437 49.10 39.72 46.42
C THR A 437 49.29 39.05 45.06
N ARG A 438 50.51 38.58 44.75
CA ARG A 438 50.80 37.82 43.52
C ARG A 438 50.03 36.50 43.46
N LEU A 439 50.01 35.74 44.57
CA LEU A 439 49.27 34.47 44.67
C LEU A 439 47.76 34.70 44.59
N GLU A 440 47.23 35.71 45.28
CA GLU A 440 45.81 36.11 45.20
C GLU A 440 45.44 36.48 43.76
N HIS A 441 46.29 37.24 43.06
CA HIS A 441 46.09 37.53 41.64
C HIS A 441 46.13 36.28 40.76
N GLN A 442 47.05 35.34 41.00
CA GLN A 442 47.09 34.08 40.24
C GLN A 442 45.83 33.24 40.48
N VAL A 443 45.34 33.16 41.71
CA VAL A 443 44.08 32.46 42.04
C VAL A 443 42.88 33.13 41.38
N ALA A 444 42.75 34.45 41.49
CA ALA A 444 41.62 35.18 40.93
C ALA A 444 41.62 35.21 39.39
N ASN A 445 42.76 35.52 38.77
CA ASN A 445 42.83 35.77 37.32
C ASN A 445 43.14 34.54 36.48
N ASN A 446 43.91 33.57 36.97
CA ASN A 446 44.21 32.36 36.20
C ASN A 446 43.33 31.20 36.66
N TYR A 447 43.41 30.79 37.92
CA TYR A 447 42.80 29.53 38.34
C TYR A 447 41.27 29.59 38.42
N ARG A 448 40.69 30.63 39.02
CA ARG A 448 39.22 30.80 39.07
C ARG A 448 38.64 31.03 37.68
N LYS A 449 39.21 31.98 36.91
CA LYS A 449 38.75 32.22 35.52
C LYS A 449 38.89 31.00 34.63
N ASN A 450 40.01 30.25 34.66
CA ASN A 450 40.11 29.02 33.88
C ASN A 450 39.14 27.95 34.35
N ARG A 451 38.94 27.78 35.66
CA ARG A 451 37.93 26.84 36.18
C ARG A 451 36.54 27.22 35.70
N ASP A 452 36.19 28.49 35.78
CA ASP A 452 34.89 28.99 35.35
C ASP A 452 34.75 28.89 33.82
N GLN A 453 35.80 29.18 33.05
CA GLN A 453 35.83 28.98 31.60
C GLN A 453 35.66 27.50 31.23
N ILE A 454 36.39 26.60 31.88
CA ILE A 454 36.29 25.14 31.71
C ILE A 454 34.90 24.65 32.13
N ASN A 455 34.30 25.17 33.20
CA ASN A 455 32.93 24.86 33.58
C ASN A 455 31.93 25.40 32.55
N THR A 456 32.15 26.59 32.01
CA THR A 456 31.30 27.16 30.95
C THR A 456 31.41 26.33 29.67
N ASP A 457 32.61 25.84 29.35
CA ASP A 457 32.87 24.99 28.19
C ASP A 457 32.29 23.58 28.41
N LEU A 458 32.46 22.98 29.59
CA LEU A 458 31.81 21.73 29.99
C LEU A 458 30.29 21.87 29.95
N GLU A 459 29.72 22.96 30.45
CA GLU A 459 28.28 23.24 30.40
C GLU A 459 27.80 23.44 28.96
N ARG A 460 28.55 24.13 28.09
CA ARG A 460 28.24 24.22 26.66
C ARG A 460 28.29 22.86 25.97
N MET A 461 29.20 21.98 26.37
CA MET A 461 29.24 20.60 25.88
C MET A 461 28.11 19.74 26.48
N HIS A 462 27.62 20.07 27.68
CA HIS A 462 26.53 19.39 28.38
C HIS A 462 25.14 19.99 28.13
N VAL A 463 25.02 21.02 27.27
CA VAL A 463 23.76 21.36 26.60
C VAL A 463 23.46 20.24 25.59
N GLU A 464 23.03 19.12 26.16
CA GLU A 464 22.69 17.82 25.56
C GLU A 464 21.44 17.85 24.67
N ASN A 465 21.07 19.01 24.13
CA ASN A 465 20.08 19.09 23.06
C ASN A 465 20.71 19.08 21.68
N VAL A 466 21.96 19.51 21.47
CA VAL A 466 22.49 19.57 20.09
C VAL A 466 22.93 18.19 19.61
N ARG A 467 23.62 17.39 20.42
CA ARG A 467 24.11 16.07 19.98
C ARG A 467 22.99 15.03 19.87
N SER A 468 22.03 15.05 20.80
CA SER A 468 20.87 14.15 20.73
C SER A 468 19.93 14.53 19.59
N VAL A 469 19.69 15.83 19.34
CA VAL A 469 18.90 16.30 18.19
C VAL A 469 19.65 16.08 16.87
N ILE A 470 20.98 16.20 16.83
CA ILE A 470 21.77 15.84 15.64
C ILE A 470 21.67 14.33 15.39
N GLU A 471 21.83 13.47 16.39
CA GLU A 471 21.65 12.02 16.20
C GLU A 471 20.22 11.65 15.77
N GLU A 472 19.19 12.36 16.29
CA GLU A 472 17.79 12.18 15.89
C GLU A 472 17.56 12.65 14.44
N LEU A 473 18.07 13.82 14.06
CA LEU A 473 18.03 14.35 12.69
C LEU A 473 18.85 13.50 11.71
N GLU A 474 20.00 12.96 12.12
CA GLU A 474 20.81 12.05 11.32
C GLU A 474 20.09 10.71 11.11
N ARG A 475 19.44 10.17 12.14
CA ARG A 475 18.58 8.97 12.00
C ARG A 475 17.39 9.25 11.08
N GLU A 476 16.68 10.35 11.27
CA GLU A 476 15.59 10.74 10.37
C GLU A 476 16.07 10.93 8.93
N TYR A 477 17.22 11.58 8.74
CA TYR A 477 17.84 11.76 7.43
C TYR A 477 18.20 10.41 6.79
N THR A 478 18.80 9.47 7.52
CA THR A 478 19.11 8.13 6.99
C THR A 478 17.84 7.37 6.60
N ILE A 479 16.80 7.37 7.44
CA ILE A 479 15.52 6.72 7.12
C ILE A 479 14.85 7.35 5.89
N LEU A 480 14.87 8.69 5.78
CA LEU A 480 14.35 9.41 4.62
C LEU A 480 15.17 9.12 3.36
N SER A 481 16.49 9.08 3.47
CA SER A 481 17.40 8.76 2.37
C SER A 481 17.21 7.32 1.88
N ASP A 482 17.03 6.35 2.78
CA ASP A 482 16.74 4.96 2.43
C ASP A 482 15.38 4.82 1.74
N LYS A 483 14.34 5.50 2.25
CA LYS A 483 13.02 5.55 1.59
C LYS A 483 13.09 6.18 0.21
N LEU A 484 13.86 7.26 0.06
CA LEU A 484 14.05 7.92 -1.24
C LEU A 484 14.71 6.98 -2.24
N ASN A 485 15.77 6.29 -1.84
CA ASN A 485 16.50 5.33 -2.68
C ASN A 485 15.61 4.13 -3.06
N GLU A 486 14.77 3.64 -2.15
CA GLU A 486 13.79 2.59 -2.45
C GLU A 486 12.74 3.07 -3.46
N HIS A 487 12.21 4.30 -3.30
CA HIS A 487 11.28 4.88 -4.27
C HIS A 487 11.93 5.15 -5.63
N GLU A 488 13.20 5.57 -5.68
CA GLU A 488 13.96 5.70 -6.94
C GLU A 488 14.10 4.35 -7.64
N LYS A 489 14.43 3.26 -6.93
CA LYS A 489 14.49 1.91 -7.51
C LYS A 489 13.13 1.44 -8.05
N GLN A 490 12.04 1.76 -7.34
CA GLN A 490 10.69 1.41 -7.78
C GLN A 490 10.31 2.18 -9.05
N THR A 491 10.63 3.47 -9.12
CA THR A 491 10.44 4.30 -10.32
C THR A 491 11.24 3.73 -11.49
N ASP A 492 12.52 3.41 -11.30
CA ASP A 492 13.37 2.80 -12.33
C ASP A 492 12.80 1.46 -12.82
N ALA A 493 12.24 0.64 -11.93
CA ALA A 493 11.61 -0.63 -12.29
C ALA A 493 10.33 -0.41 -13.12
N ILE A 494 9.49 0.55 -12.73
CA ILE A 494 8.28 0.92 -13.47
C ILE A 494 8.65 1.48 -14.84
N ASP A 495 9.66 2.34 -14.94
CA ASP A 495 10.14 2.89 -16.22
C ASP A 495 10.65 1.80 -17.17
N ARG A 496 11.31 0.75 -16.64
CA ARG A 496 11.68 -0.42 -17.46
C ARG A 496 10.46 -1.18 -17.98
N ILE A 497 9.42 -1.33 -17.17
CA ILE A 497 8.17 -1.99 -17.56
C ILE A 497 7.45 -1.15 -18.64
N ILE A 498 7.33 0.16 -18.45
CA ILE A 498 6.74 1.08 -19.42
C ILE A 498 7.50 0.99 -20.75
N ASN A 499 8.83 1.03 -20.73
CA ASN A 499 9.65 0.91 -21.94
C ASN A 499 9.47 -0.44 -22.66
N ASN A 500 9.23 -1.53 -21.93
CA ASN A 500 8.94 -2.84 -22.53
C ASN A 500 7.54 -2.87 -23.15
N LEU A 501 6.53 -2.35 -22.45
CA LEU A 501 5.16 -2.23 -22.97
C LEU A 501 5.11 -1.34 -24.23
N ASP A 502 5.87 -0.25 -24.27
CA ASP A 502 5.98 0.60 -25.46
C ASP A 502 6.61 -0.12 -26.66
N LYS A 503 7.58 -1.02 -26.42
CA LYS A 503 8.15 -1.87 -27.47
C LYS A 503 7.11 -2.89 -27.96
N GLU A 504 6.40 -3.54 -27.06
CA GLU A 504 5.34 -4.49 -27.40
C GLU A 504 4.22 -3.81 -28.20
N LEU A 505 3.78 -2.63 -27.76
CA LEU A 505 2.77 -1.82 -28.46
C LEU A 505 3.23 -1.48 -29.89
N LYS A 506 4.50 -1.05 -30.07
CA LYS A 506 5.06 -0.83 -31.41
C LYS A 506 5.10 -2.09 -32.27
N THR A 507 5.40 -3.26 -31.70
CA THR A 507 5.37 -4.52 -32.45
C THR A 507 3.95 -4.91 -32.85
N LYS A 508 2.97 -4.80 -31.95
CA LYS A 508 1.56 -5.08 -32.24
C LYS A 508 0.96 -4.10 -33.23
N GLN A 509 1.37 -2.83 -33.18
CA GLN A 509 0.97 -1.85 -34.19
C GLN A 509 1.50 -2.22 -35.58
N LYS A 510 2.76 -2.66 -35.68
CA LYS A 510 3.33 -3.15 -36.95
C LYS A 510 2.61 -4.40 -37.47
N GLU A 511 2.30 -5.36 -36.60
CA GLU A 511 1.52 -6.56 -36.96
C GLU A 511 0.12 -6.17 -37.46
N LEU A 512 -0.54 -5.21 -36.81
CA LEU A 512 -1.86 -4.71 -37.19
C LEU A 512 -1.83 -3.98 -38.54
N ASP A 513 -0.79 -3.18 -38.81
CA ASP A 513 -0.62 -2.51 -40.10
C ASP A 513 -0.31 -3.51 -41.23
N GLN A 514 0.45 -4.58 -40.95
CA GLN A 514 0.68 -5.67 -41.90
C GLN A 514 -0.62 -6.42 -42.22
N LEU A 515 -1.41 -6.75 -41.20
CA LEU A 515 -2.71 -7.41 -41.39
C LEU A 515 -3.67 -6.53 -42.19
N LYS A 516 -3.73 -5.22 -41.92
CA LYS A 516 -4.55 -4.28 -42.69
C LYS A 516 -4.14 -4.19 -44.16
N ASN A 517 -2.84 -4.22 -44.44
CA ASN A 517 -2.36 -4.25 -45.83
C ASN A 517 -2.74 -5.58 -46.52
N SER A 518 -2.57 -6.71 -45.83
CA SER A 518 -2.99 -8.01 -46.36
C SER A 518 -4.50 -8.09 -46.60
N ASP A 519 -5.32 -7.51 -45.72
CA ASP A 519 -6.77 -7.45 -45.87
C ASP A 519 -7.16 -6.62 -47.11
N ARG A 520 -6.49 -5.48 -47.32
CA ARG A 520 -6.67 -4.65 -48.51
C ARG A 520 -6.29 -5.37 -49.80
N ASP A 521 -5.18 -6.11 -49.80
CA ASP A 521 -4.74 -6.87 -50.97
C ASP A 521 -5.73 -8.02 -51.29
N ILE A 522 -6.26 -8.69 -50.26
CA ILE A 522 -7.30 -9.72 -50.42
C ILE A 522 -8.59 -9.10 -50.97
N ASP A 523 -9.01 -7.94 -50.47
CA ASP A 523 -10.19 -7.23 -50.98
C ASP A 523 -10.03 -6.82 -52.46
N GLU A 524 -8.84 -6.37 -52.85
CA GLU A 524 -8.51 -6.08 -54.26
C GLU A 524 -8.62 -7.35 -55.12
N HIS A 525 -8.08 -8.48 -54.67
CA HIS A 525 -8.20 -9.78 -55.34
C HIS A 525 -9.66 -10.26 -55.45
N ILE A 526 -10.45 -10.13 -54.38
CA ILE A 526 -11.88 -10.48 -54.39
C ILE A 526 -12.62 -9.63 -55.41
N ASN A 527 -12.33 -8.32 -55.49
CA ASN A 527 -12.96 -7.43 -56.44
C ASN A 527 -12.56 -7.75 -57.89
N GLU A 528 -11.32 -8.16 -58.13
CA GLU A 528 -10.88 -8.62 -59.45
C GLU A 528 -11.58 -9.92 -59.87
N GLU A 529 -11.66 -10.91 -58.97
CA GLU A 529 -12.36 -12.18 -59.23
C GLU A 529 -13.88 -11.99 -59.42
N LYS A 530 -14.51 -11.06 -58.68
CA LYS A 530 -15.91 -10.66 -58.94
C LYS A 530 -16.08 -10.10 -60.34
N ARG A 531 -15.21 -9.18 -60.78
CA ARG A 531 -15.25 -8.63 -62.15
C ARG A 531 -15.05 -9.71 -63.21
N ASN A 532 -14.19 -10.70 -62.95
CA ASN A 532 -13.99 -11.83 -63.86
C ASN A 532 -15.23 -12.72 -63.92
N THR A 533 -15.85 -13.00 -62.77
CA THR A 533 -17.11 -13.76 -62.68
C THR A 533 -18.22 -13.08 -63.47
N ASP A 534 -18.43 -11.78 -63.30
CA ASP A 534 -19.43 -11.01 -64.06
C ASP A 534 -19.20 -11.10 -65.58
N LYS A 535 -17.94 -11.03 -66.03
CA LYS A 535 -17.59 -11.21 -67.45
C LYS A 535 -17.95 -12.61 -67.95
N TYR A 536 -17.71 -13.65 -67.15
CA TYR A 536 -18.03 -15.02 -67.52
C TYR A 536 -19.55 -15.27 -67.51
N GLU A 537 -20.29 -14.70 -66.58
CA GLU A 537 -21.76 -14.76 -66.55
C GLU A 537 -22.36 -14.12 -67.80
N VAL A 538 -21.88 -12.95 -68.22
CA VAL A 538 -22.33 -12.30 -69.46
C VAL A 538 -22.01 -13.17 -70.68
N LYS A 539 -20.82 -13.78 -70.74
CA LYS A 539 -20.45 -14.70 -71.83
C LYS A 539 -21.34 -15.95 -71.84
N LEU A 540 -21.62 -16.53 -70.67
CA LEU A 540 -22.48 -17.70 -70.52
C LEU A 540 -23.90 -17.39 -70.96
N ARG A 541 -24.47 -16.25 -70.52
CA ARG A 541 -25.80 -15.79 -70.92
C ARG A 541 -25.89 -15.57 -72.43
N ASN A 542 -24.87 -14.98 -73.04
CA ASN A 542 -24.82 -14.81 -74.49
C ASN A 542 -24.72 -16.16 -75.23
N ALA A 543 -23.98 -17.13 -74.70
CA ALA A 543 -23.90 -18.47 -75.27
C ALA A 543 -25.23 -19.23 -75.14
N GLN A 544 -25.90 -19.12 -73.99
CA GLN A 544 -27.24 -19.68 -73.77
C GLN A 544 -28.27 -19.06 -74.72
N ASN A 545 -28.29 -17.73 -74.88
CA ASN A 545 -29.18 -17.08 -75.85
C ASN A 545 -28.96 -17.61 -77.28
N LYS A 546 -27.69 -17.79 -77.70
CA LYS A 546 -27.36 -18.37 -79.02
C LYS A 546 -27.79 -19.83 -79.13
N LEU A 547 -27.67 -20.61 -78.05
CA LEU A 547 -28.14 -21.99 -78.00
C LEU A 547 -29.66 -22.05 -78.13
N ASP A 548 -30.38 -21.21 -77.40
CA ASP A 548 -31.84 -21.12 -77.44
C ASP A 548 -32.33 -20.68 -78.82
N GLU A 549 -31.68 -19.70 -79.45
CA GLU A 549 -31.97 -19.31 -80.84
C GLU A 549 -31.71 -20.46 -81.82
N SER A 550 -30.61 -21.18 -81.66
CA SER A 550 -30.28 -22.33 -82.52
C SER A 550 -31.27 -23.48 -82.34
N THR A 551 -31.71 -23.72 -81.10
CA THR A 551 -32.70 -24.75 -80.75
C THR A 551 -34.08 -24.38 -81.29
N LYS A 552 -34.48 -23.10 -81.20
CA LYS A 552 -35.71 -22.60 -81.85
C LYS A 552 -35.65 -22.80 -83.37
N ARG A 553 -34.54 -22.42 -84.01
CA ARG A 553 -34.36 -22.66 -85.46
C ARG A 553 -34.40 -24.14 -85.82
N GLN A 554 -33.82 -25.02 -85.00
CA GLN A 554 -33.91 -26.47 -85.20
C GLN A 554 -35.35 -26.95 -85.13
N ASN A 555 -36.12 -26.48 -84.15
CA ASN A 555 -37.54 -26.84 -84.01
C ASN A 555 -38.39 -26.29 -85.17
N ASP A 556 -38.10 -25.09 -85.68
CA ASP A 556 -38.82 -24.47 -86.81
C ASP A 556 -38.60 -25.21 -88.14
N ILE A 557 -37.48 -25.92 -88.33
CA ILE A 557 -37.16 -26.68 -89.56
C ILE A 557 -38.05 -27.94 -89.71
N GLY A 558 -38.75 -28.36 -88.65
CA GLY A 558 -39.72 -29.48 -88.68
C GLY A 558 -39.10 -30.85 -88.43
N VAL A 559 -39.91 -31.92 -88.61
CA VAL A 559 -39.51 -33.30 -88.30
C VAL A 559 -38.40 -33.77 -89.25
N PRO A 560 -37.26 -34.28 -88.75
CA PRO A 560 -36.18 -34.74 -89.60
C PRO A 560 -36.62 -35.95 -90.48
N PRO A 561 -36.16 -36.04 -91.74
CA PRO A 561 -36.45 -37.17 -92.61
C PRO A 561 -35.86 -38.49 -92.08
N ASP A 562 -36.47 -39.63 -92.41
CA ASP A 562 -35.93 -40.95 -92.09
C ASP A 562 -34.55 -41.15 -92.73
N GLY A 563 -33.51 -41.34 -91.90
CA GLY A 563 -32.11 -41.50 -92.33
C GLY A 563 -31.09 -40.58 -91.64
N LEU A 564 -31.51 -39.75 -90.68
CA LEU A 564 -30.64 -38.80 -89.95
C LEU A 564 -29.45 -39.47 -89.24
N ASP A 565 -29.59 -40.73 -88.80
CA ASP A 565 -28.54 -41.46 -88.07
C ASP A 565 -27.23 -41.60 -88.85
N LYS A 566 -27.28 -41.59 -90.19
CA LYS A 566 -26.10 -41.70 -91.05
C LYS A 566 -25.16 -40.49 -90.98
N TYR A 567 -25.64 -39.36 -90.46
CA TYR A 567 -24.90 -38.09 -90.43
C TYR A 567 -24.50 -37.64 -89.02
N LYS A 568 -24.76 -38.45 -87.98
CA LYS A 568 -24.47 -38.10 -86.57
C LYS A 568 -22.97 -38.02 -86.24
N ASP A 569 -22.14 -38.87 -86.86
CA ASP A 569 -20.71 -38.97 -86.53
C ASP A 569 -19.80 -38.13 -87.46
N ILE A 570 -20.38 -37.28 -88.30
CA ILE A 570 -19.62 -36.48 -89.27
C ILE A 570 -19.23 -35.13 -88.63
N PRO A 571 -17.95 -34.70 -88.72
CA PRO A 571 -17.52 -33.43 -88.16
C PRO A 571 -18.22 -32.24 -88.85
N THR A 572 -18.52 -31.20 -88.09
CA THR A 572 -19.35 -30.04 -88.52
C THR A 572 -18.85 -29.38 -89.81
N LYS A 573 -17.52 -29.27 -89.99
CA LYS A 573 -16.92 -28.70 -91.22
C LYS A 573 -17.21 -29.54 -92.47
N GLN A 574 -17.34 -30.86 -92.32
CA GLN A 574 -17.62 -31.78 -93.42
C GLN A 574 -19.13 -31.78 -93.73
N LEU A 575 -19.99 -31.78 -92.71
CA LEU A 575 -21.44 -31.55 -92.85
C LEU A 575 -21.75 -30.25 -93.61
N GLN A 576 -21.03 -29.16 -93.33
CA GLN A 576 -21.24 -27.88 -94.01
C GLN A 576 -20.86 -27.95 -95.50
N ARG A 577 -19.79 -28.66 -95.85
CA ARG A 577 -19.40 -28.89 -97.26
C ARG A 577 -20.41 -29.77 -98.00
N ASP A 578 -20.94 -30.79 -97.33
CA ASP A 578 -21.96 -31.67 -97.91
C ASP A 578 -23.30 -30.93 -98.07
N LEU A 579 -23.66 -30.04 -97.14
CA LEU A 579 -24.80 -29.12 -97.27
C LEU A 579 -24.62 -28.17 -98.46
N ASP A 580 -23.46 -27.53 -98.61
CA ASP A 580 -23.17 -26.65 -99.75
C ASP A 580 -23.28 -27.41 -101.07
N ARG A 581 -22.78 -28.65 -101.12
CA ARG A 581 -22.92 -29.52 -102.29
C ARG A 581 -24.38 -29.85 -102.57
N ALA A 582 -25.16 -30.20 -101.55
CA ALA A 582 -26.59 -30.46 -101.70
C ALA A 582 -27.38 -29.23 -102.16
N ILE A 583 -27.03 -28.03 -101.68
CA ILE A 583 -27.62 -26.76 -102.14
C ILE A 583 -27.30 -26.51 -103.62
N ILE A 584 -26.07 -26.79 -104.05
CA ILE A 584 -25.66 -26.66 -105.47
C ILE A 584 -26.44 -27.65 -106.34
N GLU A 585 -26.61 -28.90 -105.90
CA GLU A 585 -27.44 -29.88 -106.62
C GLU A 585 -28.91 -29.47 -106.65
N LEU A 586 -29.49 -29.02 -105.53
CA LEU A 586 -30.87 -28.51 -105.46
C LEU A 586 -31.11 -27.35 -106.43
N LYS A 587 -30.15 -26.45 -106.61
CA LYS A 587 -30.25 -25.35 -107.60
C LYS A 587 -30.38 -25.86 -109.03
N LYS A 588 -29.78 -26.99 -109.39
CA LYS A 588 -29.94 -27.59 -110.74
C LYS A 588 -31.38 -28.07 -110.98
N TYR A 589 -32.06 -28.50 -109.92
CA TYR A 589 -33.44 -29.00 -109.98
C TYR A 589 -34.51 -27.91 -109.74
N ALA A 590 -34.13 -26.62 -109.69
CA ALA A 590 -35.06 -25.52 -109.42
C ALA A 590 -36.21 -25.40 -110.43
N HIS A 591 -35.99 -25.85 -111.68
CA HIS A 591 -36.96 -25.77 -112.77
C HIS A 591 -37.62 -27.11 -113.11
N VAL A 592 -37.55 -28.11 -112.23
CA VAL A 592 -38.24 -29.39 -112.45
C VAL A 592 -39.74 -29.20 -112.30
N ASN A 593 -40.48 -29.55 -113.36
CA ASN A 593 -41.93 -29.52 -113.35
C ASN A 593 -42.47 -30.60 -112.39
N LYS A 594 -42.90 -30.17 -111.20
CA LYS A 594 -43.42 -31.07 -110.15
C LYS A 594 -44.69 -31.80 -110.54
N LYS A 595 -45.44 -31.29 -111.52
CA LYS A 595 -46.65 -31.91 -112.09
C LYS A 595 -46.35 -32.80 -113.28
N ALA A 596 -45.08 -33.02 -113.65
CA ALA A 596 -44.72 -33.80 -114.83
C ALA A 596 -45.25 -35.24 -114.77
N LEU A 597 -45.29 -35.87 -113.59
CA LEU A 597 -45.85 -37.21 -113.44
C LEU A 597 -47.37 -37.21 -113.67
N ASP A 598 -48.08 -36.29 -113.03
CA ASP A 598 -49.54 -36.15 -113.18
C ASP A 598 -49.90 -35.81 -114.63
N GLN A 599 -49.15 -34.90 -115.26
CA GLN A 599 -49.30 -34.54 -116.67
C GLN A 599 -48.95 -35.69 -117.62
N PHE A 600 -47.91 -36.48 -117.31
CA PHE A 600 -47.57 -37.66 -118.10
C PHE A 600 -48.68 -38.71 -118.04
N LEU A 601 -49.23 -38.98 -116.85
CA LEU A 601 -50.36 -39.88 -116.69
C LEU A 601 -51.60 -39.38 -117.46
N GLN A 602 -51.92 -38.09 -117.33
CA GLN A 602 -53.03 -37.47 -118.07
C GLN A 602 -52.86 -37.52 -119.60
N PHE A 603 -51.67 -37.17 -120.10
CA PHE A 603 -51.40 -37.15 -121.54
C PHE A 603 -51.20 -38.55 -122.13
N SER A 604 -50.71 -39.52 -121.36
CA SER A 604 -50.65 -40.92 -121.78
C SER A 604 -52.07 -41.48 -121.94
N ASP A 605 -52.96 -41.19 -120.99
CA ASP A 605 -54.38 -41.55 -121.08
C ASP A 605 -55.07 -40.88 -122.29
N GLU A 606 -54.77 -39.62 -122.61
CA GLU A 606 -55.32 -38.94 -123.80
C GLU A 606 -54.75 -39.48 -125.12
N ARG A 607 -53.46 -39.81 -125.18
CA ARG A 607 -52.82 -40.42 -126.35
C ARG A 607 -53.39 -41.81 -126.66
N ASP A 608 -53.58 -42.63 -125.63
CA ASP A 608 -54.13 -43.98 -125.76
C ASP A 608 -55.61 -43.95 -126.18
N LYS A 609 -56.34 -42.86 -125.87
CA LYS A 609 -57.71 -42.60 -126.39
C LYS A 609 -57.74 -42.18 -127.87
N LEU A 610 -56.72 -41.46 -128.36
CA LEU A 610 -56.64 -40.97 -129.74
C LEU A 610 -56.12 -42.02 -130.74
N THR A 611 -55.31 -42.98 -130.29
CA THR A 611 -54.75 -44.07 -131.12
C THR A 611 -55.72 -45.24 -131.35
N ASN A 612 -56.84 -45.27 -130.63
CA ASN A 612 -57.92 -46.25 -130.78
C ASN A 612 -59.11 -45.74 -131.63
N ARG A 613 -58.90 -44.72 -132.47
CA ARG A 613 -59.83 -44.21 -133.49
C ARG A 613 -59.27 -44.45 -134.87
#